data_AF-A0A2E1DYS8-F1
#
_entry.id   AF-A0A2E1DYS8-F1
#
_cell.length_a   1.000
_cell.length_b   1.000
_cell.length_c   1.000
_cell.angle_alpha   90.00
_cell.angle_beta   90.00
_cell.angle_gamma   90.00
#
_symmetry.space_group_name_H-M   'P 1'
#
loop_
_entity.id
_entity.type
_entity.pdbx_description
1 polymer ?
#
loop_
_entity_poly.entity_id
_entity_poly.type
_entity_poly.pdbx_seq_one_letter_code
_entity_poly.pdbx_strand_id
1 'polypeptide(L)' 'MKRKLITISGPTASGKTKLSIDLALRLNCSIISSDSRQFYKEMNIGTAVPSKNELSKIKHYCVQHKSINDKYTI' A
#
# COMPACT_ATOMS: atom_id res chain seq x y z
N MET A 1 -20.94 -6.43 15.31
CA MET A 1 -19.51 -6.56 15.70
C MET A 1 -18.71 -5.42 15.08
N LYS A 2 -17.88 -4.69 15.83
CA LYS A 2 -17.11 -3.53 15.31
C LYS A 2 -15.82 -4.02 14.63
N ARG A 3 -15.59 -3.62 13.38
CA ARG A 3 -14.35 -3.94 12.66
C ARG A 3 -13.22 -3.04 13.16
N LYS A 4 -12.04 -3.61 13.42
CA LYS A 4 -10.84 -2.87 13.82
C LYS A 4 -10.07 -2.46 12.57
N LEU A 5 -9.62 -1.20 12.53
CA LEU A 5 -8.74 -0.66 11.50
C LEU A 5 -7.46 -0.17 12.18
N ILE A 6 -6.30 -0.56 11.65
CA ILE A 6 -5.00 -0.07 12.11
C ILE A 6 -4.45 0.85 11.03
N THR A 7 -4.07 2.06 11.42
CA THR A 7 -3.51 3.08 10.51
C THR A 7 -2.03 3.27 10.78
N ILE A 8 -1.20 3.16 9.74
CA ILE A 8 0.23 3.43 9.81
C ILE A 8 0.54 4.66 8.96
N SER A 9 0.74 5.81 9.60
CA SER A 9 1.04 7.09 8.96
C SER A 9 2.44 7.58 9.32
N GLY A 10 3.02 8.43 8.48
CA GLY A 10 4.36 8.99 8.67
C GLY A 10 5.01 9.43 7.35
N PRO A 11 6.14 10.15 7.40
CA PRO A 11 6.77 10.75 6.22
C PRO A 11 7.28 9.69 5.23
N THR A 12 7.47 10.07 3.97
CA THR A 12 8.08 9.19 2.95
C THR A 12 9.43 8.67 3.44
N ALA A 13 9.79 7.45 3.05
CA ALA A 13 11.01 6.76 3.48
C ALA A 13 11.13 6.41 4.99
N SER A 14 10.10 6.64 5.82
CA SER A 14 10.12 6.28 7.24
C SER A 14 9.93 4.78 7.55
N GLY A 15 10.01 3.89 6.56
CA GLY A 15 9.88 2.44 6.76
C GLY A 15 8.46 1.87 6.92
N LYS A 16 7.41 2.65 6.62
CA LYS A 16 5.99 2.24 6.81
C LYS A 16 5.62 0.94 6.08
N THR A 17 6.05 0.78 4.84
CA THR A 17 5.75 -0.41 4.02
C THR A 17 6.22 -1.67 4.73
N LYS A 18 7.48 -1.70 5.17
CA LYS A 18 8.06 -2.82 5.91
C LYS A 18 7.26 -3.14 7.18
N LEU A 19 6.99 -2.12 8.01
CA LEU A 19 6.21 -2.28 9.23
C LEU A 19 4.79 -2.82 8.94
N SER A 20 4.14 -2.31 7.90
CA SER A 20 2.78 -2.73 7.55
C SER A 20 2.72 -4.20 7.13
N ILE A 21 3.70 -4.68 6.36
CA ILE A 21 3.81 -6.08 5.93
C ILE A 21 4.08 -6.99 7.12
N ASP A 22 5.04 -6.63 7.98
CA ASP A 22 5.39 -7.42 9.17
C ASP A 22 4.19 -7.55 10.12
N LEU A 23 3.44 -6.46 10.30
CA LEU A 23 2.23 -6.46 11.13
C LEU A 23 1.10 -7.27 10.50
N ALA A 24 0.88 -7.12 9.18
CA ALA A 24 -0.19 -7.80 8.48
C ALA A 24 0.00 -9.32 8.44
N LEU A 25 1.25 -9.80 8.32
CA LEU A 25 1.59 -11.21 8.43
C LEU A 25 1.26 -11.76 9.83
N ARG A 26 1.62 -11.03 10.89
CA ARG A 26 1.35 -11.45 12.29
C ARG A 26 -0.14 -11.47 12.63
N LEU A 27 -0.91 -10.56 12.05
CA LEU A 27 -2.35 -10.43 12.29
C LEU A 27 -3.21 -11.17 11.27
N ASN A 28 -2.59 -11.81 10.27
CA ASN A 28 -3.27 -12.45 9.14
C ASN A 28 -4.33 -11.54 8.49
N CYS A 29 -3.96 -10.29 8.19
CA CYS A 29 -4.85 -9.29 7.62
C CYS A 29 -4.31 -8.70 6.31
N SER A 30 -5.17 -8.05 5.54
CA SER A 30 -4.76 -7.39 4.29
C SER A 30 -4.36 -5.93 4.52
N ILE A 31 -3.58 -5.38 3.60
CA ILE A 31 -3.14 -3.98 3.60
C ILE A 31 -3.96 -3.20 2.57
N ILE A 32 -4.37 -1.98 2.92
CA ILE A 32 -4.95 -1.01 1.98
C ILE A 32 -3.97 0.15 1.89
N SER A 33 -3.39 0.39 0.70
CA SER A 33 -2.52 1.54 0.51
C SER A 33 -3.34 2.82 0.50
N SER A 34 -2.87 3.83 1.24
CA SER A 34 -3.44 5.17 1.29
C SER A 34 -2.50 6.20 0.65
N ASP A 35 -1.55 5.76 -0.18
CA ASP A 35 -0.65 6.63 -0.95
C ASP A 35 -1.19 6.82 -2.36
N SER A 36 -1.71 8.01 -2.64
CA SER A 36 -2.34 8.34 -3.93
C SER A 36 -1.40 8.21 -5.14
N ARG A 37 -0.08 8.25 -4.93
CA ARG A 37 0.90 8.09 -6.02
C ARG A 37 1.16 6.62 -6.33
N GLN A 38 1.00 5.71 -5.36
CA GLN A 38 1.15 4.27 -5.57
C GLN A 38 -0.03 3.63 -6.31
N PHE A 39 -1.09 4.39 -6.59
CA PHE A 39 -2.29 3.87 -7.25
C PHE A 39 -2.05 3.55 -8.73
N TYR A 40 -1.09 4.21 -9.36
CA TYR A 40 -0.91 4.20 -10.81
C TYR A 40 0.03 3.09 -11.29
N LYS A 41 -0.44 2.27 -12.24
CA LYS A 41 0.29 1.15 -12.85
C LYS A 41 1.58 1.58 -13.54
N GLU A 42 1.57 2.77 -14.12
CA GLU A 42 2.66 3.31 -14.94
C GLU A 42 3.80 3.89 -14.07
N MET A 43 3.57 4.12 -12.77
CA MET A 43 4.53 4.74 -11.86
C MET A 43 5.22 3.69 -10.98
N ASN A 44 6.38 3.19 -11.42
CA ASN A 44 7.11 2.11 -10.73
C ASN A 44 8.32 2.56 -9.89
N ILE A 45 8.95 3.70 -10.24
CA ILE A 45 10.24 4.10 -9.65
C ILE A 45 10.06 5.24 -8.63
N GLY A 46 9.47 6.37 -9.05
CA GLY A 46 9.39 7.58 -8.23
C GLY A 46 8.38 7.55 -7.08
N THR A 47 7.66 6.44 -6.89
CA THR A 47 6.52 6.31 -5.96
C THR A 47 6.77 5.29 -4.85
N ALA A 48 8.00 4.74 -4.78
CA ALA A 48 8.41 3.76 -3.77
C ALA A 48 7.38 2.61 -3.62
N VAL A 49 6.86 2.12 -4.74
CA VAL A 49 5.94 0.96 -4.76
C VAL A 49 6.64 -0.23 -4.11
N PRO A 50 5.94 -1.00 -3.25
CA PRO A 50 6.52 -2.22 -2.69
C PRO A 50 7.00 -3.15 -3.80
N SER A 51 8.14 -3.81 -3.59
CA SER A 51 8.71 -4.75 -4.54
C SER A 51 7.75 -5.93 -4.82
N LYS A 52 7.92 -6.62 -5.94
CA LYS A 52 7.12 -7.82 -6.26
C LYS A 52 7.18 -8.88 -5.13
N ASN A 53 8.34 -9.01 -4.48
CA ASN A 53 8.53 -9.91 -3.34
C ASN A 53 7.80 -9.44 -2.07
N GLU A 54 7.59 -8.14 -1.91
CA GLU A 54 6.78 -7.61 -0.80
C GLU A 54 5.28 -7.77 -1.09
N LEU A 55 4.87 -7.50 -2.33
CA LEU A 55 3.48 -7.65 -2.76
C LEU A 55 3.01 -9.10 -2.76
N SER A 56 3.90 -10.08 -2.93
CA SER A 56 3.56 -11.51 -2.86
C SER A 56 3.35 -12.03 -1.45
N LYS A 57 3.89 -11.36 -0.41
CA LYS A 57 3.79 -11.80 0.98
C LYS A 57 2.40 -11.62 1.57
N ILE A 58 1.69 -10.58 1.15
CA ILE A 58 0.37 -10.26 1.67
C ILE A 58 -0.46 -9.50 0.63
N LYS A 59 -1.78 -9.68 0.68
CA LYS A 59 -2.68 -8.97 -0.23
C LYS A 59 -2.65 -7.47 0.05
N HIS A 60 -2.28 -6.71 -0.97
CA HIS A 60 -2.34 -5.26 -0.99
C HIS A 60 -3.48 -4.79 -1.88
N TYR A 61 -4.32 -3.90 -1.35
CA TYR A 61 -5.32 -3.16 -2.10
C TYR A 61 -4.79 -1.76 -2.43
N CYS A 62 -5.33 -1.18 -3.49
CA CYS A 62 -5.02 0.16 -3.97
C CYS A 62 -3.58 0.39 -4.48
N VAL A 63 -2.73 -0.63 -4.55
CA VAL A 63 -1.41 -0.51 -5.21
C VAL A 63 -1.55 -0.85 -6.70
N GLN A 64 -1.09 0.05 -7.59
CA GLN A 64 -1.06 -0.12 -9.04
C GLN A 64 -2.38 -0.64 -9.64
N HIS A 65 -3.50 -0.13 -9.12
CA HIS A 65 -4.83 -0.58 -9.53
C HIS A 65 -5.47 0.30 -10.61
N LYS A 66 -4.92 1.50 -10.85
CA LYS A 66 -5.47 2.55 -11.73
C LYS A 66 -4.46 2.95 -12.82
N SER A 67 -4.93 3.44 -13.97
CA SER A 67 -4.04 4.06 -14.97
C SER A 67 -3.84 5.55 -14.64
N ILE A 68 -2.68 6.10 -14.97
CA ILE A 68 -2.41 7.54 -14.91
C ILE A 68 -3.37 8.37 -15.78
N ASN A 69 -3.98 7.76 -16.79
CA ASN A 69 -4.98 8.40 -17.65
C ASN A 69 -6.37 8.51 -16.99
N ASP A 70 -6.61 7.76 -15.92
CA ASP A 70 -7.89 7.79 -15.22
C ASP A 70 -7.91 8.92 -14.18
N LYS A 71 -8.95 9.75 -14.17
CA LYS A 71 -9.13 10.77 -13.13
C LYS A 71 -9.28 10.13 -11.75
N TYR A 72 -8.60 10.70 -10.75
CA TYR A 72 -8.73 10.37 -9.34
C TYR A 72 -9.06 11.63 -8.54
N THR A 73 -10.02 11.53 -7.61
CA THR A 73 -10.36 12.57 -6.65
C THR A 73 -10.36 11.96 -5.25
N ILE A 74 -10.16 12.80 -4.23
CA ILE A 74 -10.26 12.41 -2.82
C ILE A 74 -11.73 12.23 -2.44
#